data_AF-A0AA39ME64-F1
#
_entry.id   AF-A0AA39ME64-F1
#
_cell.length_a   1.000
_cell.length_b   1.000
_cell.length_c   1.000
_cell.angle_alpha   90.00
_cell.angle_beta   90.00
_cell.angle_gamma   90.00
#
_symmetry.space_group_name_H-M   'P 1'
#
loop_
_entity.id
_entity.type
_entity.pdbx_description
1 polymer ?
#
loop_
_entity_poly.entity_id
_entity_poly.type
_entity_poly.pdbx_seq_one_letter_code
_entity_poly.pdbx_strand_id
1 'polypeptide(L)'
;GAAPAYRAMFFRHYLNVRVAKHRVPLTRLILSDHCLAVEQLRRHEKYFLPYIPREERLCRFCLEGIETPEHALLLCTGSNDVVESRTRSLLVLRPLFPSLPLSHITAGNARWVLKILIFTGPTIHLVAKFIWEILQIFGSTPI
;
A
#
# COMPACT_ATOMS: atom_id res chain seq x y z
N GLY A 1 22.24 19.45 -1.59
CA GLY A 1 21.74 19.06 -0.25
C GLY A 1 22.70 18.07 0.36
N ALA A 2 23.07 18.25 1.64
CA ALA A 2 24.07 17.43 2.32
C ALA A 2 23.67 15.94 2.33
N ALA A 3 24.64 15.06 2.06
CA ALA A 3 24.42 13.62 2.04
C ALA A 3 24.01 13.12 3.45
N PRO A 4 23.02 12.21 3.55
CA PRO A 4 22.61 11.64 4.83
C PRO A 4 23.74 10.83 5.47
N ALA A 5 23.83 10.88 6.80
CA ALA A 5 24.90 10.29 7.60
C ALA A 5 25.04 8.76 7.48
N TYR A 6 24.03 8.05 6.95
CA TYR A 6 24.10 6.61 6.71
C TYR A 6 23.92 6.25 5.23
N ARG A 7 24.89 5.48 4.69
CA ARG A 7 24.92 5.08 3.27
C ARG A 7 23.67 4.33 2.82
N ALA A 8 23.01 3.55 3.68
CA ALA A 8 21.78 2.85 3.33
C ALA A 8 20.59 3.80 3.03
N MET A 9 20.61 5.04 3.54
CA MET A 9 19.57 6.06 3.29
C MET A 9 19.67 6.59 1.87
N PHE A 10 20.92 6.68 1.38
CA PHE A 10 21.23 7.15 0.05
C PHE A 10 20.65 6.25 -1.04
N PHE A 11 20.50 4.95 -0.76
CA PHE A 11 20.00 3.97 -1.73
C PHE A 11 18.49 3.68 -1.67
N ARG A 12 17.80 4.09 -0.60
CA ARG A 12 16.38 3.75 -0.39
C ARG A 12 15.57 5.02 -0.14
N HIS A 13 15.07 5.63 -1.21
CA HIS A 13 14.34 6.91 -1.16
C HIS A 13 13.11 6.89 -0.23
N TYR A 14 12.49 5.72 -0.02
CA TYR A 14 11.38 5.57 0.95
C TYR A 14 11.80 5.79 2.41
N LEU A 15 13.09 5.67 2.74
CA LEU A 15 13.61 6.01 4.07
C LEU A 15 13.74 7.53 4.28
N ASN A 16 13.71 8.34 3.21
CA ASN A 16 13.76 9.80 3.29
C ASN A 16 12.41 10.43 3.67
N VAL A 17 11.34 9.63 3.82
CA VAL A 17 10.05 10.12 4.31
C VAL A 17 10.22 10.60 5.76
N ARG A 18 10.15 11.92 5.96
CA ARG A 18 10.41 12.56 7.26
C ARG A 18 9.38 12.15 8.32
N VAL A 19 8.11 12.04 7.93
CA VAL A 19 7.02 11.72 8.85
C VAL A 19 7.03 10.22 9.17
N ALA A 20 7.45 9.87 10.40
CA ALA A 20 7.58 8.49 10.83
C ALA A 20 6.27 7.68 10.67
N LYS A 21 5.13 8.30 10.96
CA LYS A 21 3.80 7.68 10.84
C LYS A 21 3.47 7.23 9.41
N HIS A 22 4.04 7.88 8.38
CA HIS A 22 3.89 7.47 6.98
C HIS A 22 5.00 6.50 6.55
N ARG A 23 6.23 6.74 7.02
CA ARG A 23 7.41 5.93 6.66
C ARG A 23 7.29 4.49 7.13
N VAL A 24 6.82 4.27 8.36
CA VAL A 24 6.73 2.92 8.95
C VAL A 24 5.77 2.02 8.16
N PRO A 25 4.51 2.40 7.89
CA PRO A 25 3.61 1.62 7.04
C PRO A 25 4.15 1.37 5.64
N LEU A 26 4.75 2.36 4.98
CA LEU A 26 5.36 2.18 3.66
C LEU A 26 6.49 1.13 3.71
N THR A 27 7.37 1.22 4.71
CA THR A 27 8.48 0.28 4.88
C THR A 27 7.96 -1.13 5.14
N ARG A 28 6.96 -1.25 6.03
CA ARG A 28 6.26 -2.51 6.30
C ARG A 28 5.59 -3.08 5.06
N LEU A 29 4.98 -2.24 4.22
CA LEU A 29 4.37 -2.65 2.96
C LEU A 29 5.42 -3.28 2.02
N ILE A 30 6.57 -2.61 1.85
CA ILE A 30 7.67 -3.08 0.99
C ILE A 30 8.29 -4.38 1.51
N LEU A 31 8.32 -4.58 2.83
CA LEU A 31 8.92 -5.75 3.48
C LEU A 31 7.93 -6.87 3.79
N SER A 32 6.71 -6.84 3.24
CA SER A 32 5.66 -7.85 3.53
C SER A 32 5.34 -8.00 5.03
N ASP A 33 5.43 -6.90 5.79
CA ASP A 33 5.08 -6.82 7.21
C ASP A 33 3.88 -5.90 7.47
N HIS A 34 2.84 -6.04 6.66
CA HIS A 34 1.65 -5.18 6.68
C HIS A 34 0.39 -5.92 7.16
N CYS A 35 -0.65 -5.16 7.51
CA CYS A 35 -1.89 -5.69 8.10
C CYS A 35 -2.82 -6.42 7.11
N LEU A 36 -2.53 -6.42 5.80
CA LEU A 36 -3.41 -7.03 4.81
C LEU A 36 -3.45 -8.58 4.90
N ALA A 37 -4.59 -9.17 4.57
CA ALA A 37 -4.89 -10.59 4.74
C ALA A 37 -3.90 -11.49 3.99
N VAL A 38 -3.38 -11.07 2.83
CA VAL A 38 -2.41 -11.87 2.06
C VAL A 38 -1.17 -12.24 2.88
N GLU A 39 -0.72 -11.35 3.79
CA GLU A 39 0.42 -11.61 4.69
C GLU A 39 -0.01 -12.02 6.10
N GLN A 40 -1.13 -11.52 6.63
CA GLN A 40 -1.59 -11.92 7.97
C GLN A 40 -2.01 -13.39 8.01
N LEU A 41 -2.83 -13.83 7.06
CA LEU A 41 -3.30 -15.22 6.97
C LEU A 41 -2.23 -16.18 6.43
N ARG A 42 -1.11 -15.64 5.91
CA ARG A 42 0.09 -16.44 5.63
C ARG A 42 0.75 -16.93 6.90
N ARG A 43 0.72 -16.13 7.98
CA ARG A 43 1.39 -16.38 9.27
C ARG A 43 0.57 -17.29 10.19
N HIS A 44 -0.04 -18.33 9.62
CA HIS A 44 -0.92 -19.27 10.31
C HIS A 44 -0.23 -20.00 11.49
N GLU A 45 1.04 -20.38 11.33
CA GLU A 45 1.85 -21.07 12.35
C GLU A 45 2.00 -20.26 13.64
N LYS A 46 2.08 -18.92 13.53
CA LYS A 46 2.28 -18.05 14.69
C LYS A 46 1.09 -18.08 15.66
N TYR A 47 -0.09 -18.46 15.19
CA TYR A 47 -1.34 -18.40 15.94
C TYR A 47 -2.06 -19.76 16.04
N PHE A 48 -1.38 -20.86 15.71
CA PHE A 48 -1.98 -22.21 15.67
C PHE A 48 -3.25 -22.29 14.82
N LEU A 49 -3.30 -21.50 13.75
CA LEU A 49 -4.43 -21.47 12.82
C LEU A 49 -4.22 -22.48 11.68
N PRO A 50 -5.31 -23.01 11.10
CA PRO A 50 -5.21 -23.81 9.89
C PRO A 50 -4.57 -23.01 8.75
N TYR A 51 -3.88 -23.71 7.84
CA TYR A 51 -3.33 -23.10 6.64
C TYR A 51 -4.47 -22.56 5.75
N ILE A 52 -4.39 -21.28 5.40
CA ILE A 52 -5.33 -20.65 4.46
C ILE A 52 -4.62 -20.46 3.11
N PRO A 53 -5.08 -21.13 2.04
CA PRO A 53 -4.61 -20.93 0.67
C PRO A 53 -4.63 -19.47 0.27
N ARG A 54 -3.69 -19.04 -0.57
CA ARG A 54 -3.55 -17.62 -0.93
C ARG A 54 -4.82 -17.07 -1.59
N GLU A 55 -5.47 -17.91 -2.37
CA GLU A 55 -6.68 -17.67 -3.15
C GLU A 55 -7.89 -17.39 -2.25
N GLU A 56 -7.86 -17.91 -1.02
CA GLU A 56 -8.90 -17.73 0.00
C GLU A 56 -8.64 -16.54 0.93
N ARG A 57 -7.49 -15.84 0.79
CA ARG A 57 -7.16 -14.65 1.59
C ARG A 57 -7.86 -13.41 1.05
N LEU A 58 -9.18 -13.47 1.02
CA LEU A 58 -10.06 -12.47 0.44
C LEU A 58 -9.98 -11.13 1.18
N CYS A 59 -10.32 -10.05 0.47
CA CYS A 59 -10.42 -8.71 1.00
C CYS A 59 -11.54 -8.61 2.04
N ARG A 60 -11.20 -8.15 3.24
CA ARG A 60 -12.15 -8.00 4.36
C ARG A 60 -13.33 -7.06 4.07
N PHE A 61 -13.19 -6.19 3.07
CA PHE A 61 -14.25 -5.25 2.69
C PHE A 61 -15.14 -5.77 1.56
N CYS A 62 -14.56 -6.20 0.43
CA CYS A 62 -15.36 -6.56 -0.75
C CYS A 62 -15.57 -8.06 -0.92
N LEU A 63 -14.77 -8.92 -0.27
CA LEU A 63 -14.84 -10.39 -0.37
C LEU A 63 -14.67 -10.97 -1.79
N GLU A 64 -14.41 -10.15 -2.81
CA GLU A 64 -14.32 -10.57 -4.22
C GLU A 64 -12.90 -10.85 -4.72
N GLY A 65 -11.90 -10.24 -4.10
CA GLY A 65 -10.50 -10.35 -4.52
C GLY A 65 -9.57 -10.62 -3.36
N ILE A 66 -8.39 -11.19 -3.65
CA ILE A 66 -7.35 -11.42 -2.65
C ILE A 66 -6.90 -10.06 -2.08
N GLU A 67 -6.76 -9.96 -0.76
CA GLU A 67 -6.36 -8.72 -0.08
C GLU A 67 -4.86 -8.42 -0.23
N THR A 68 -4.45 -8.10 -1.45
CA THR A 68 -3.09 -7.67 -1.75
C THR A 68 -2.94 -6.16 -1.64
N PRO A 69 -1.71 -5.62 -1.55
CA PRO A 69 -1.45 -4.19 -1.62
C PRO A 69 -2.10 -3.51 -2.84
N GLU A 70 -2.04 -4.15 -4.00
CA GLU A 70 -2.65 -3.64 -5.24
C GLU A 70 -4.16 -3.53 -5.10
N HIS A 71 -4.81 -4.57 -4.56
CA HIS A 71 -6.24 -4.55 -4.34
C HIS A 71 -6.63 -3.49 -3.32
N ALA A 72 -6.04 -3.51 -2.13
CA ALA A 72 -6.36 -2.60 -1.03
C ALA A 72 -6.14 -1.14 -1.41
N LEU A 73 -4.99 -0.82 -2.00
CA LEU A 73 -4.61 0.55 -2.30
C LEU A 73 -5.30 1.08 -3.55
N LEU A 74 -5.49 0.28 -4.60
CA LEU A 74 -5.85 0.82 -5.91
C LEU A 74 -7.19 0.33 -6.49
N LEU A 75 -7.74 -0.79 -6.00
CA LEU A 75 -8.90 -1.43 -6.65
C LEU A 75 -10.13 -1.56 -5.75
N CYS A 76 -9.95 -1.78 -4.45
CA CYS A 76 -11.02 -2.14 -3.54
C CYS A 76 -12.12 -1.06 -3.49
N THR A 77 -13.37 -1.45 -3.72
CA THR A 77 -14.56 -0.57 -3.64
C THR A 77 -15.52 -0.97 -2.52
N GLY A 78 -15.17 -1.95 -1.70
CA GLY A 78 -16.03 -2.48 -0.64
C GLY A 78 -16.18 -1.57 0.60
N SER A 79 -15.50 -0.42 0.65
CA SER A 79 -15.63 0.55 1.74
C SER A 79 -15.61 1.97 1.18
N ASN A 80 -16.59 2.79 1.61
CA ASN A 80 -16.68 4.19 1.24
C ASN A 80 -15.45 4.97 1.72
N ASP A 81 -14.95 4.69 2.92
CA ASP A 81 -13.76 5.34 3.48
C ASP A 81 -12.51 5.06 2.63
N VAL A 82 -12.37 3.82 2.15
CA VAL A 82 -11.27 3.43 1.24
C VAL A 82 -11.38 4.18 -0.08
N VAL A 83 -12.58 4.23 -0.67
CA VAL A 83 -12.84 4.92 -1.94
C VAL A 83 -12.59 6.42 -1.82
N GLU A 84 -13.08 7.06 -0.77
CA GLU A 84 -12.89 8.50 -0.52
C GLU A 84 -11.41 8.82 -0.31
N SER A 85 -10.74 8.10 0.58
CA SER A 85 -9.32 8.29 0.88
C SER A 85 -8.44 8.08 -0.35
N ARG A 86 -8.74 7.06 -1.16
CA ARG A 86 -8.06 6.81 -2.44
C ARG A 86 -8.30 7.94 -3.42
N THR A 87 -9.56 8.36 -3.61
CA THR A 87 -9.94 9.41 -4.56
C THR A 87 -9.22 10.72 -4.23
N ARG A 88 -9.25 11.14 -2.96
CA ARG A 88 -8.53 12.33 -2.48
C ARG A 88 -7.03 12.25 -2.75
N SER A 89 -6.42 11.10 -2.48
CA SER A 89 -4.99 10.90 -2.72
C SER A 89 -4.62 10.89 -4.21
N LEU A 90 -5.41 10.21 -5.03
CA LEU A 90 -5.17 10.13 -6.48
C LEU A 90 -5.36 11.47 -7.18
N LEU A 91 -6.27 12.33 -6.72
CA LEU A 91 -6.41 13.71 -7.23
C LEU A 91 -5.11 14.51 -7.10
N VAL A 92 -4.38 14.35 -5.98
CA VAL A 92 -3.10 15.02 -5.74
C VAL A 92 -1.96 14.36 -6.53
N LEU A 93 -1.96 13.03 -6.65
CA LEU A 93 -0.90 12.29 -7.33
C LEU A 93 -0.99 12.38 -8.85
N ARG A 94 -2.19 12.42 -9.42
CA ARG A 94 -2.41 12.43 -10.89
C ARG A 94 -1.56 13.45 -11.67
N PRO A 95 -1.50 14.74 -11.30
CA PRO A 95 -0.68 15.70 -12.04
C PRO A 95 0.84 15.43 -11.95
N LEU A 96 1.29 14.68 -10.94
CA LEU A 96 2.70 14.35 -10.73
C LEU A 96 3.14 13.10 -11.52
N PHE A 97 2.17 12.36 -12.08
CA PHE A 97 2.38 11.13 -12.82
C PHE A 97 1.60 11.12 -14.15
N PRO A 98 1.92 12.04 -15.09
CA PRO A 98 1.15 12.18 -16.33
C PRO A 98 1.19 10.92 -17.23
N SER A 99 2.23 10.10 -17.10
CA SER A 99 2.38 8.84 -17.84
C SER A 99 1.68 7.64 -17.20
N LEU A 100 1.13 7.79 -15.98
CA LEU A 100 0.40 6.71 -15.31
C LEU A 100 -1.11 6.81 -15.56
N PRO A 101 -1.80 5.69 -15.82
CA PRO A 101 -3.25 5.64 -16.02
C PRO A 101 -4.00 5.68 -14.67
N LEU A 102 -3.74 6.69 -13.83
CA LEU A 102 -4.34 6.81 -12.50
C LEU A 102 -5.86 7.05 -12.53
N SER A 103 -6.42 7.42 -13.68
CA SER A 103 -7.87 7.49 -13.91
C SER A 103 -8.51 6.15 -14.30
N HIS A 104 -7.72 5.15 -14.67
CA HIS A 104 -8.21 3.86 -15.14
C HIS A 104 -7.27 2.73 -14.70
N ILE A 105 -7.27 2.49 -13.39
CA ILE A 105 -6.53 1.38 -12.78
C ILE A 105 -7.39 0.13 -12.85
N THR A 106 -6.81 -0.96 -13.33
CA THR A 106 -7.45 -2.28 -13.43
C THR A 106 -6.60 -3.33 -12.71
N ALA A 107 -7.15 -4.52 -12.47
CA ALA A 107 -6.40 -5.63 -11.91
C ALA A 107 -5.13 -5.96 -12.73
N GLY A 108 -5.18 -5.78 -14.07
CA GLY A 108 -4.06 -6.06 -14.96
C GLY A 108 -2.89 -5.06 -14.85
N ASN A 109 -3.13 -3.81 -14.42
CA ASN A 109 -2.09 -2.79 -14.33
C ASN A 109 -1.76 -2.33 -12.90
N ALA A 110 -2.58 -2.68 -11.90
CA ALA A 110 -2.45 -2.17 -10.53
C ALA A 110 -1.06 -2.42 -9.91
N ARG A 111 -0.48 -3.61 -10.12
CA ARG A 111 0.87 -3.93 -9.62
C ARG A 111 1.94 -3.01 -10.20
N TRP A 112 1.87 -2.77 -11.51
CA TRP A 112 2.81 -1.89 -12.20
C TRP A 112 2.64 -0.43 -11.78
N VAL A 113 1.39 0.04 -11.68
CA VAL A 113 1.07 1.39 -11.16
C VAL A 113 1.62 1.56 -9.75
N LEU A 114 1.32 0.64 -8.84
CA LEU A 114 1.77 0.69 -7.44
C LEU A 114 3.30 0.71 -7.34
N LYS A 115 3.98 -0.10 -8.16
CA LYS A 115 5.44 -0.11 -8.24
C LYS A 115 5.97 1.27 -8.64
N ILE A 116 5.44 1.90 -9.68
CA ILE A 116 5.93 3.22 -10.10
C ILE A 116 5.65 4.27 -9.03
N LEU A 117 4.47 4.26 -8.40
CA LEU A 117 4.15 5.16 -7.30
C LEU A 117 5.17 5.03 -6.16
N ILE A 118 5.46 3.80 -5.70
CA ILE A 118 6.38 3.55 -4.59
C ILE A 118 7.83 3.90 -4.95
N PHE A 119 8.27 3.62 -6.18
CA PHE A 119 9.68 3.77 -6.57
C PHE A 119 10.02 5.12 -7.21
N THR A 120 9.09 6.08 -7.22
CA THR A 120 9.34 7.46 -7.67
C THR A 120 9.72 8.37 -6.50
N GLY A 121 11.00 8.75 -6.46
CA GLY A 121 11.62 9.49 -5.35
C GLY A 121 10.94 10.82 -4.96
N PRO A 122 10.71 11.76 -5.91
CA PRO A 122 10.21 13.09 -5.58
C PRO A 122 8.85 13.11 -4.88
N THR A 123 7.99 12.14 -5.18
CA THR A 123 6.60 12.06 -4.71
C THR A 123 6.42 11.12 -3.51
N ILE A 124 7.51 10.51 -3.02
CA ILE A 124 7.44 9.41 -2.04
C ILE A 124 6.73 9.78 -0.75
N HIS A 125 6.81 11.04 -0.33
CA HIS A 125 6.15 11.53 0.87
C HIS A 125 4.61 11.56 0.72
N LEU A 126 4.10 11.87 -0.47
CA LEU A 126 2.67 11.81 -0.79
C LEU A 126 2.19 10.37 -0.89
N VAL A 127 2.97 9.52 -1.56
CA VAL A 127 2.67 8.10 -1.70
C VAL A 127 2.68 7.39 -0.34
N ALA A 128 3.62 7.73 0.54
CA ALA A 128 3.67 7.21 1.91
C ALA A 128 2.45 7.63 2.74
N LYS A 129 1.99 8.89 2.59
CA LYS A 129 0.76 9.37 3.25
C LYS A 129 -0.45 8.57 2.76
N PHE A 130 -0.61 8.43 1.45
CA PHE A 130 -1.67 7.66 0.82
C PHE A 130 -1.71 6.21 1.33
N ILE A 131 -0.56 5.52 1.34
CA ILE A 131 -0.44 4.15 1.87
C ILE A 131 -0.83 4.09 3.34
N TRP A 132 -0.35 5.03 4.16
CA TRP A 132 -0.71 5.09 5.56
C TRP A 132 -2.22 5.26 5.76
N GLU A 133 -2.87 6.21 5.07
CA GLU A 133 -4.32 6.44 5.21
C GLU A 133 -5.14 5.18 4.91
N ILE A 134 -4.85 4.50 3.80
CA ILE A 134 -5.54 3.25 3.44
C ILE A 134 -5.25 2.14 4.46
N LEU A 135 -3.98 1.94 4.83
CA LEU A 135 -3.63 0.89 5.80
C LEU A 135 -4.19 1.14 7.21
N GLN A 136 -4.49 2.39 7.59
CA GLN A 136 -5.21 2.65 8.83
C GLN A 136 -6.64 2.09 8.75
N ILE A 137 -7.35 2.33 7.66
CA ILE A 137 -8.72 1.84 7.46
C ILE A 137 -8.73 0.31 7.50
N PHE A 138 -7.85 -0.34 6.74
CA PHE A 138 -7.71 -1.81 6.78
C PHE A 138 -7.30 -2.29 8.18
N GLY A 139 -6.33 -1.65 8.82
CA GLY A 139 -5.85 -2.03 10.14
C GLY A 139 -6.87 -1.90 11.27
N SER A 140 -7.89 -1.05 11.11
CA SER A 140 -8.99 -0.89 12.07
C SER A 140 -10.13 -1.89 11.90
N THR A 141 -10.13 -2.68 10.83
CA THR A 141 -11.17 -3.67 10.53
C THR A 141 -10.61 -5.08 10.74
N PRO A 142 -11.31 -5.99 11.44
CA PRO A 142 -10.85 -7.38 11.62
C PRO A 142 -10.75 -8.12 10.29
N ILE A 143 -9.90 -9.16 10.26
CA ILE A 143 -9.76 -10.13 9.15
C ILE A 143 -10.59 -11.35 9.48
#